data_AF-A0A920HJN3-F1
#
_entry.id   AF-A0A920HJN3-F1
#
_cell.length_a   1.000
_cell.length_b   1.000
_cell.length_c   1.000
_cell.angle_alpha   90.00
_cell.angle_beta   90.00
_cell.angle_gamma   90.00
#
_symmetry.space_group_name_H-M   'P 1'
#
loop_
_entity.id
_entity.type
_entity.pdbx_description
1 polymer ?
#
loop_
_entity_poly.entity_id
_entity_poly.type
_entity_poly.pdbx_seq_one_letter_code
_entity_poly.pdbx_strand_id
1 'polypeptide(L)'
;MLQVSYIKDNFSSVVSNLKKRNIDFSKQLHEITELNDLRKKIQSEYDSILNESNTLQKKLEYYLNLEKAVRQKNLKVNLYHLNLKLKNYMKSLIMSLRIKT
;
A
#
# COMPACT_ATOMS: atom_id res chain seq x y z
N MET A 1 -8.31 2.40 17.38
CA MET A 1 -7.29 2.56 16.31
C MET A 1 -6.48 3.81 16.61
N LEU A 2 -5.16 3.80 16.46
CA LEU A 2 -4.33 4.98 16.73
C LEU A 2 -4.61 6.07 15.68
N GLN A 3 -4.91 7.30 16.11
CA GLN A 3 -5.14 8.43 15.20
C GLN A 3 -3.79 9.06 14.79
N VAL A 4 -3.09 8.39 13.87
CA VAL A 4 -1.74 8.81 13.44
C VAL A 4 -1.75 10.22 12.82
N SER A 5 -2.82 10.62 12.14
CA SER A 5 -2.96 11.99 11.61
C SER A 5 -2.96 13.02 12.74
N TYR A 6 -3.75 12.82 13.80
CA TYR A 6 -3.78 13.71 14.96
C TYR A 6 -2.42 13.83 15.64
N ILE A 7 -1.69 12.71 15.76
CA ILE A 7 -0.34 12.68 16.33
C ILE A 7 0.63 13.50 15.48
N LYS A 8 0.54 13.41 14.15
CA LYS A 8 1.37 14.19 13.23
C LYS A 8 1.08 15.68 13.35
N ASP A 9 -0.19 16.06 13.38
CA ASP A 9 -0.62 17.47 13.44
C ASP A 9 -0.33 18.12 14.81
N ASN A 10 -0.33 17.34 15.89
CA ASN A 10 -0.19 17.81 17.27
C ASN A 10 1.04 17.24 17.99
N PHE A 11 2.09 16.89 17.25
CA PHE A 11 3.22 16.10 17.75
C PHE A 11 3.81 16.62 19.08
N SER A 12 4.07 17.93 19.18
CA SER A 12 4.63 18.56 20.39
C SER A 12 3.71 18.44 21.62
N SER A 13 2.40 18.66 21.43
CA SER A 13 1.39 18.51 22.49
C SER A 13 1.25 17.06 22.93
N VAL A 14 1.33 16.11 22.00
CA VAL A 14 1.27 14.68 22.33
C VAL A 14 2.50 14.25 23.13
N VAL A 15 3.71 14.63 22.69
CA VAL A 15 4.95 14.30 23.40
C VAL A 15 4.98 14.91 24.80
N SER A 16 4.60 16.18 24.95
CA SER A 16 4.58 16.84 26.26
C SER A 16 3.58 16.19 27.24
N ASN A 17 2.41 15.76 26.75
CA ASN A 17 1.42 15.06 27.57
C ASN A 17 1.86 13.65 27.96
N LEU A 18 2.66 12.97 27.13
CA LEU A 18 3.26 11.68 27.46
C LEU A 18 4.41 11.82 28.46
N LYS A 19 5.23 12.86 28.34
CA LYS A 19 6.29 13.18 29.31
C LYS A 19 5.75 13.43 30.71
N LYS A 20 4.56 14.05 30.85
CA LYS A 20 3.86 14.21 32.14
C LYS A 20 3.56 12.88 32.85
N ARG A 21 3.54 11.77 32.10
CA ARG A 21 3.34 10.41 32.63
C ARG A 21 4.66 9.67 32.86
N ASN A 22 5.80 10.37 32.80
CA ASN A 22 7.15 9.81 32.86
C ASN A 22 7.46 8.81 31.74
N ILE A 23 6.84 8.96 30.56
CA ILE A 23 7.10 8.08 29.41
C ILE A 23 7.52 8.91 28.20
N ASP A 24 8.71 8.65 27.67
CA ASP A 24 9.20 9.27 26.44
C ASP A 24 9.01 8.32 25.25
N PHE A 25 8.02 8.63 24.42
CA PHE A 25 7.76 7.94 23.15
C PHE A 25 8.08 8.80 21.92
N SER A 26 8.84 9.88 22.07
CA SER A 26 9.15 10.81 20.97
C SER A 26 9.69 10.09 19.73
N LYS A 27 10.63 9.17 19.91
CA LYS A 27 11.19 8.34 18.83
C LYS A 27 10.15 7.41 18.20
N GLN A 28 9.42 6.64 19.02
CA GLN A 28 8.43 5.70 18.50
C GLN A 28 7.27 6.40 17.77
N LEU A 29 6.87 7.59 18.23
CA LEU A 29 5.84 8.39 17.55
C LEU A 29 6.31 8.87 16.19
N HIS A 30 7.58 9.30 16.09
CA HIS A 30 8.18 9.66 14.81
C HIS A 30 8.20 8.48 13.84
N GLU A 31 8.72 7.32 14.28
CA GLU A 31 8.74 6.09 13.49
C GLU A 31 7.34 5.63 13.06
N ILE A 32 6.34 5.74 13.95
CA ILE A 32 4.94 5.42 13.63
C ILE A 32 4.40 6.34 12.53
N THR A 33 4.70 7.63 12.57
CA THR A 33 4.25 8.58 11.54
C THR A 33 4.88 8.26 10.20
N GLU A 34 6.18 7.97 10.15
CA GLU A 34 6.89 7.61 8.92
C GLU A 34 6.40 6.28 8.33
N LEU A 35 6.26 5.25 9.17
CA LEU A 35 5.73 3.96 8.74
C LEU A 35 4.30 4.07 8.21
N ASN A 36 3.47 4.94 8.79
CA ASN A 36 2.12 5.15 8.31
C ASN A 36 2.09 5.86 6.96
N ASP A 37 2.99 6.81 6.72
CA ASP A 37 3.11 7.49 5.42
C ASP A 37 3.63 6.54 4.33
N LEU A 38 4.63 5.70 4.65
CA LEU A 38 5.11 4.63 3.78
C LEU A 38 3.99 3.63 3.44
N ARG A 39 3.23 3.19 4.45
CA ARG A 39 2.07 2.30 4.26
C ARG A 39 1.05 2.90 3.32
N LYS A 40 0.69 4.18 3.49
CA LYS A 40 -0.25 4.89 2.61
C LYS A 40 0.25 4.95 1.17
N LYS A 41 1.54 5.24 0.97
CA LYS A 41 2.16 5.27 -0.35
C LYS A 41 2.07 3.89 -1.03
N ILE A 42 2.50 2.84 -0.34
CA ILE A 42 2.43 1.45 -0.83
C ILE A 42 0.98 1.06 -1.18
N GLN A 43 0.03 1.43 -0.32
CA GLN A 43 -1.39 1.16 -0.56
C GLN A 43 -1.90 1.87 -1.82
N SER A 44 -1.55 3.14 -2.00
CA SER A 44 -1.94 3.91 -3.19
C SER A 44 -1.37 3.32 -4.48
N GLU A 45 -0.10 2.89 -4.46
CA GLU A 45 0.53 2.22 -5.60
C GLU A 45 -0.15 0.87 -5.90
N TYR A 46 -0.46 0.09 -4.85
CA TYR A 46 -1.19 -1.17 -4.97
C TYR A 46 -2.56 -0.97 -5.62
N ASP A 47 -3.34 0.03 -5.16
CA ASP A 47 -4.68 0.30 -5.69
C ASP A 47 -4.63 0.76 -7.16
N SER A 48 -3.62 1.54 -7.54
CA SER A 48 -3.39 1.94 -8.93
C SER A 48 -3.12 0.74 -9.84
N ILE A 49 -2.23 -0.15 -9.42
CA ILE A 49 -1.85 -1.37 -10.15
C ILE A 49 -3.03 -2.34 -10.23
N LEU A 50 -3.83 -2.45 -9.17
CA LEU A 50 -5.01 -3.30 -9.13
C LEU A 50 -6.06 -2.82 -10.14
N ASN A 51 -6.30 -1.52 -10.20
CA ASN A 51 -7.17 -0.92 -11.21
C ASN A 51 -6.67 -1.20 -12.63
N GLU A 52 -5.37 -1.02 -12.89
CA GLU A 52 -4.79 -1.36 -14.19
C GLU A 52 -5.02 -2.83 -14.55
N SER A 53 -4.84 -3.76 -13.60
CA SER A 53 -5.05 -5.20 -13.81
C SER A 53 -6.49 -5.52 -14.19
N ASN A 54 -7.45 -4.94 -13.46
CA ASN A 54 -8.87 -5.10 -13.75
C ASN A 54 -9.24 -4.55 -15.14
N THR A 55 -8.67 -3.41 -15.55
CA THR A 55 -8.92 -2.88 -16.90
C THR A 55 -8.32 -3.76 -17.99
N LEU A 56 -7.12 -4.32 -17.77
CA LEU A 56 -6.48 -5.25 -18.71
C LEU A 56 -7.28 -6.55 -18.83
N GLN A 57 -7.85 -7.05 -17.73
CA GLN A 57 -8.69 -8.24 -17.73
C GLN A 57 -9.96 -8.03 -18.57
N LYS A 58 -10.66 -6.90 -18.41
CA LYS A 58 -11.81 -6.54 -19.26
C LYS A 58 -11.42 -6.42 -20.74
N LYS A 59 -10.28 -5.81 -21.04
CA LYS A 59 -9.75 -5.72 -22.42
C LYS A 59 -9.46 -7.11 -22.99
N LEU A 60 -8.87 -7.99 -22.19
CA LEU A 60 -8.57 -9.37 -22.61
C LEU A 60 -9.85 -10.12 -22.94
N GLU A 61 -10.88 -10.03 -22.10
CA GLU A 61 -12.19 -10.63 -22.31
C GLU A 61 -12.84 -10.12 -23.61
N TYR A 62 -12.81 -8.82 -23.85
CA TYR A 62 -13.28 -8.23 -25.11
C TYR A 62 -12.56 -8.81 -26.34
N TYR A 63 -11.22 -8.94 -26.30
CA TYR A 63 -10.47 -9.52 -27.42
C TYR A 63 -10.57 -11.04 -27.54
N LEU A 64 -10.96 -11.73 -26.46
CA LEU A 64 -11.31 -13.16 -26.50
C LEU A 64 -12.54 -13.36 -27.39
N ASN A 65 -13.57 -12.54 -27.18
CA ASN A 65 -14.82 -12.56 -27.95
C ASN A 65 -14.62 -12.19 -29.43
N LEU A 66 -13.54 -11.45 -29.75
CA LEU A 66 -13.19 -11.08 -31.12
C LEU A 66 -12.19 -12.03 -31.80
N GLU A 67 -11.80 -13.13 -31.15
CA GLU A 67 -10.83 -14.12 -31.65
C GLU A 67 -9.45 -13.54 -32.09
N LYS A 68 -9.06 -12.37 -31.55
CA LYS A 68 -7.80 -11.70 -31.90
C LYS A 68 -6.59 -12.25 -31.12
N ALA A 69 -6.08 -13.41 -31.55
CA ALA A 69 -5.03 -14.17 -30.85
C ALA A 69 -3.75 -13.37 -30.49
N VAL A 70 -3.25 -12.52 -31.39
CA VAL A 70 -2.02 -11.73 -31.16
C VAL A 70 -2.19 -10.74 -30.00
N ARG A 71 -3.31 -10.00 -29.95
CA ARG A 71 -3.60 -9.05 -28.86
C ARG A 71 -3.83 -9.76 -27.54
N GLN A 72 -4.46 -10.94 -27.55
CA GLN A 72 -4.67 -11.75 -26.35
C GLN A 72 -3.33 -12.18 -25.71
N LYS A 73 -2.35 -12.61 -26.52
CA LYS A 73 -1.04 -13.07 -26.01
C LYS A 73 -0.32 -11.94 -25.25
N ASN A 74 -0.23 -10.75 -25.83
CA ASN A 74 0.43 -9.61 -25.19
C ASN A 74 -0.29 -9.17 -23.90
N LEU A 75 -1.63 -9.16 -23.90
CA LEU A 75 -2.40 -8.80 -22.71
C LEU A 75 -2.23 -9.82 -21.57
N LYS A 76 -2.18 -11.12 -21.88
CA LYS A 76 -1.91 -12.17 -20.88
C LYS A 76 -0.54 -12.01 -20.22
N VAL A 77 0.49 -11.66 -20.99
CA VAL A 77 1.84 -11.40 -20.46
C VAL A 77 1.82 -10.20 -19.51
N ASN A 78 1.21 -9.09 -19.91
CA ASN A 78 1.13 -7.89 -19.05
C ASN A 78 0.35 -8.16 -17.76
N LEU A 79 -0.77 -8.89 -17.84
CA LEU A 79 -1.56 -9.33 -16.68
C LEU A 79 -0.71 -10.15 -15.69
N TYR A 80 0.10 -11.08 -16.20
CA TYR A 80 0.99 -11.89 -15.36
C TYR A 80 1.99 -11.02 -14.59
N HIS A 81 2.66 -10.07 -15.26
CA HIS A 81 3.61 -9.17 -14.62
C HIS A 81 2.94 -8.26 -13.58
N LEU A 82 1.73 -7.79 -13.86
CA LEU A 82 1.01 -6.91 -12.95
C LEU A 82 0.54 -7.66 -11.69
N ASN A 83 0.06 -8.90 -11.86
CA ASN A 83 -0.30 -9.76 -10.73
C ASN A 83 0.91 -10.15 -9.87
N LEU A 84 2.08 -10.34 -10.48
CA LEU A 84 3.34 -10.52 -9.74
C LEU A 84 3.69 -9.28 -8.92
N LYS A 85 3.57 -8.07 -9.50
CA LYS A 85 3.78 -6.81 -8.77
C LYS A 85 2.82 -6.70 -7.58
N LEU A 86 1.53 -6.96 -7.78
CA LEU A 86 0.52 -6.94 -6.71
C LEU A 86 0.90 -7.89 -5.56
N LYS A 87 1.34 -9.11 -5.86
CA LYS A 87 1.79 -10.09 -4.86
C LYS A 87 2.99 -9.59 -4.05
N ASN A 88 3.94 -8.93 -4.71
CA ASN A 88 5.12 -8.36 -4.05
C ASN A 88 4.75 -7.16 -3.16
N TYR A 89 3.87 -6.28 -3.64
CA TYR A 89 3.37 -5.15 -2.85
C TYR A 89 2.59 -5.62 -1.62
N MET A 90 1.68 -6.59 -1.78
CA MET A 90 1.01 -7.26 -0.66
C MET A 90 2.00 -7.81 0.37
N LYS A 91 3.07 -8.48 -0.08
CA LYS A 91 4.12 -9.00 0.81
C LYS A 91 4.85 -7.87 1.54
N SER A 92 5.19 -6.77 0.87
CA SER A 92 5.82 -5.61 1.52
C SER A 92 4.92 -4.93 2.54
N LEU A 93 3.61 -4.82 2.25
CA LEU A 93 2.62 -4.24 3.16
C LEU A 93 2.49 -5.11 4.42
N ILE A 94 2.36 -6.42 4.26
CA ILE A 94 2.31 -7.36 5.39
C ILE A 94 3.60 -7.32 6.21
N MET A 95 4.77 -7.24 5.56
CA MET A 95 6.06 -7.11 6.26
C MET A 95 6.12 -5.82 7.08
N SER A 96 5.68 -4.69 6.53
CA SER A 96 5.64 -3.40 7.25
C SER A 96 4.71 -3.43 8.46
N LEU A 97 3.68 -4.28 8.44
CA LEU A 97 2.75 -4.50 9.55
C LEU A 97 3.31 -5.51 10.59
N ARG A 98 4.18 -6.44 10.16
CA ARG A 98 4.76 -7.50 11.01
C ARG A 98 5.99 -7.10 11.81
N ILE A 99 6.64 -5.96 11.53
CA ILE A 99 7.82 -5.47 12.27
C ILE A 99 7.48 -5.05 13.73
N LYS A 100 6.25 -5.30 14.23
CA LYS A 100 5.75 -4.83 15.54
C LYS A 100 5.27 -5.90 16.51
N THR A 101 5.57 -7.17 16.26
CA THR A 101 5.39 -8.26 17.25
C THR A 101 6.72 -8.89 17.56
#